data_AF-A0A2T8WT52-F1
#
_entry.id   AF-A0A2T8WT52-F1
#
_cell.length_a   1.000
_cell.length_b   1.000
_cell.length_c   1.000
_cell.angle_alpha   90.00
_cell.angle_beta   90.00
_cell.angle_gamma   90.00
#
_symmetry.space_group_name_H-M   'P 1'
#
loop_
_entity.id
_entity.type
_entity.pdbx_description
1 polymer ?
#
loop_
_entity_poly.entity_id
_entity_poly.type
_entity_poly.pdbx_seq_one_letter_code
_entity_poly.pdbx_strand_id
1 'polypeptide(L)'
;MAKNDFKPFATGKGANVTSQSDWEALPALLSGFTAGKASSAQVNKALRQASFIAAALAQYTASKSGQDVLDDGDLSGFIAKMSAAFGKDFQTLDATLTALAGLATGADKLPYFTGNDTAGQTDLTSVGRDIIGKGSIADILTYLGLGETINLAKNAVPATRRVNNKPLSGDITLWAADVKAISADAVGEITDNGTMASANTPGWWRVAVSNPDTVADFPTWPDGSKLYG
;
A
#
# COMPACT_ATOMS: atom_id res chain seq x y z
N MET A 1 -0.22 -23.85 -39.24
CA MET A 1 -0.62 -22.43 -39.38
C MET A 1 -2.06 -22.42 -39.85
N ALA A 2 -2.90 -21.55 -39.31
CA ALA A 2 -4.28 -21.41 -39.74
C ALA A 2 -4.37 -21.00 -41.22
N LYS A 3 -5.36 -21.54 -41.92
CA LYS A 3 -5.61 -21.35 -43.35
C LYS A 3 -6.30 -20.01 -43.62
N ASN A 4 -5.93 -19.35 -44.71
CA ASN A 4 -6.62 -18.18 -45.25
C ASN A 4 -7.03 -18.48 -46.70
N ASP A 5 -8.31 -18.53 -46.99
CA ASP A 5 -8.84 -18.83 -48.33
C ASP A 5 -9.01 -17.59 -49.21
N PHE A 6 -9.00 -16.38 -48.64
CA PHE A 6 -9.06 -15.14 -49.41
C PHE A 6 -7.72 -14.87 -50.08
N LYS A 7 -7.69 -14.98 -51.41
CA LYS A 7 -6.47 -14.80 -52.21
C LYS A 7 -6.48 -13.45 -52.94
N PRO A 8 -5.35 -12.73 -52.95
CA PRO A 8 -5.27 -11.49 -53.70
C PRO A 8 -5.18 -11.80 -55.19
N PHE A 9 -5.96 -11.09 -56.00
CA PHE A 9 -6.02 -11.30 -57.44
C PHE A 9 -4.96 -10.49 -58.19
N ALA A 10 -4.38 -11.10 -59.23
CA ALA A 10 -3.46 -10.45 -60.16
C ALA A 10 -2.19 -9.84 -59.51
N THR A 11 -1.66 -10.32 -58.39
CA THR A 11 -0.47 -9.70 -57.74
C THR A 11 0.89 -10.02 -58.39
N GLY A 12 0.91 -10.95 -59.35
CA GLY A 12 2.14 -11.40 -60.00
C GLY A 12 2.83 -10.33 -60.86
N LYS A 13 4.14 -10.52 -61.08
CA LYS A 13 4.92 -9.72 -62.03
C LYS A 13 4.31 -9.85 -63.45
N GLY A 14 4.10 -8.73 -64.12
CA GLY A 14 3.52 -8.70 -65.48
C GLY A 14 2.01 -8.94 -65.53
N ALA A 15 1.31 -8.96 -64.39
CA ALA A 15 -0.13 -9.11 -64.39
C ALA A 15 -0.82 -7.95 -65.13
N ASN A 16 -1.84 -8.28 -65.93
CA ASN A 16 -2.60 -7.35 -66.76
C ASN A 16 -3.42 -6.38 -65.91
N VAL A 17 -2.79 -5.32 -65.44
CA VAL A 17 -3.45 -4.19 -64.77
C VAL A 17 -2.92 -2.88 -65.32
N THR A 18 -3.78 -1.86 -65.28
CA THR A 18 -3.37 -0.49 -65.58
C THR A 18 -2.38 0.02 -64.51
N SER A 19 -1.48 0.92 -64.91
CA SER A 19 -0.50 1.53 -63.99
C SER A 19 -1.20 2.32 -62.87
N GLN A 20 -0.50 2.64 -61.79
CA GLN A 20 -1.12 3.45 -60.73
C GLN A 20 -1.48 4.86 -61.21
N SER A 21 -0.59 5.49 -61.99
CA SER A 21 -0.83 6.83 -62.53
C SER A 21 -2.04 6.87 -63.47
N ASP A 22 -2.17 5.88 -64.36
CA ASP A 22 -3.30 5.83 -65.30
C ASP A 22 -4.61 5.46 -64.60
N TRP A 23 -4.53 4.70 -63.50
CA TRP A 23 -5.68 4.39 -62.67
C TRP A 23 -6.21 5.66 -61.99
N GLU A 24 -5.33 6.41 -61.31
CA GLU A 24 -5.72 7.64 -60.60
C GLU A 24 -6.26 8.72 -61.54
N ALA A 25 -5.81 8.75 -62.79
CA ALA A 25 -6.30 9.67 -63.82
C ALA A 25 -7.61 9.22 -64.50
N LEU A 26 -8.07 7.99 -64.29
CA LEU A 26 -9.21 7.43 -65.01
C LEU A 26 -10.53 8.01 -64.46
N PRO A 27 -11.38 8.67 -65.30
CA PRO A 27 -12.64 9.24 -64.83
C PRO A 27 -13.61 8.22 -64.21
N ALA A 28 -13.51 6.95 -64.64
CA ALA A 28 -14.31 5.85 -64.12
C ALA A 28 -14.05 5.52 -62.64
N LEU A 29 -12.99 6.05 -62.00
CA LEU A 29 -12.85 5.96 -60.54
C LEU A 29 -13.99 6.67 -59.80
N LEU A 30 -14.48 7.77 -60.39
CA LEU A 30 -15.56 8.55 -59.81
C LEU A 30 -16.92 8.04 -60.25
N SER A 31 -17.12 7.84 -61.55
CA SER A 31 -18.45 7.52 -62.12
C SER A 31 -18.70 6.03 -62.31
N GLY A 32 -17.69 5.18 -62.09
CA GLY A 32 -17.72 3.80 -62.57
C GLY A 32 -17.69 3.71 -64.10
N PHE A 33 -17.72 2.47 -64.62
CA PHE A 33 -17.87 2.22 -66.06
C PHE A 33 -19.35 2.33 -66.45
N THR A 34 -19.73 3.45 -67.08
CA THR A 34 -21.14 3.77 -67.38
C THR A 34 -21.57 3.43 -68.81
N ALA A 35 -20.64 3.48 -69.78
CA ALA A 35 -20.90 3.12 -71.17
C ALA A 35 -19.63 2.56 -71.85
N GLY A 36 -19.81 1.71 -72.86
CA GLY A 36 -18.72 1.07 -73.59
C GLY A 36 -18.18 -0.20 -72.91
N LYS A 37 -17.04 -0.70 -73.39
CA LYS A 37 -16.36 -1.89 -72.83
C LYS A 37 -15.30 -1.45 -71.82
N ALA A 38 -15.37 -1.91 -70.57
CA ALA A 38 -14.31 -1.69 -69.60
C ALA A 38 -13.05 -2.47 -70.03
N SER A 39 -11.87 -1.84 -69.99
CA SER A 39 -10.63 -2.56 -70.28
C SER A 39 -10.36 -3.59 -69.20
N SER A 40 -9.97 -4.81 -69.60
CA SER A 40 -9.63 -5.88 -68.66
C SER A 40 -8.52 -5.45 -67.68
N ALA A 41 -7.57 -4.62 -68.11
CA ALA A 41 -6.52 -4.06 -67.26
C ALA A 41 -7.08 -3.12 -66.16
N GLN A 42 -8.14 -2.38 -66.47
CA GLN A 42 -8.80 -1.48 -65.51
C GLN A 42 -9.69 -2.27 -64.53
N VAL A 43 -10.44 -3.26 -65.02
CA VAL A 43 -11.24 -4.16 -64.17
C VAL A 43 -10.34 -4.96 -63.24
N ASN A 44 -9.25 -5.54 -63.75
CA ASN A 44 -8.28 -6.26 -62.93
C ASN A 44 -7.61 -5.37 -61.88
N LYS A 45 -7.41 -4.08 -62.16
CA LYS A 45 -6.88 -3.12 -61.20
C LYS A 45 -7.86 -2.94 -60.02
N ALA A 46 -9.14 -2.75 -60.31
CA ALA A 46 -10.19 -2.66 -59.28
C ALA A 46 -10.27 -3.95 -58.45
N LEU A 47 -10.33 -5.11 -59.11
CA LEU A 47 -10.38 -6.42 -58.44
C LEU A 47 -9.13 -6.68 -57.59
N ARG A 48 -7.93 -6.32 -58.09
CA ARG A 48 -6.69 -6.43 -57.32
C ARG A 48 -6.74 -5.58 -56.06
N GLN A 49 -7.16 -4.32 -56.14
CA GLN A 49 -7.21 -3.45 -54.96
C GLN A 49 -8.14 -4.01 -53.88
N ALA A 50 -9.33 -4.48 -54.27
CA ALA A 50 -10.28 -5.07 -53.33
C ALA A 50 -9.78 -6.40 -52.72
N SER A 51 -9.37 -7.35 -53.57
CA SER A 51 -8.92 -8.68 -53.13
C SER A 51 -7.61 -8.65 -52.35
N PHE A 52 -6.72 -7.68 -52.61
CA PHE A 52 -5.48 -7.50 -51.86
C PHE A 52 -5.75 -7.15 -50.39
N ILE A 53 -6.64 -6.18 -50.15
CA ILE A 53 -7.02 -5.79 -48.78
C ILE A 53 -7.76 -6.92 -48.08
N ALA A 54 -8.69 -7.61 -48.77
CA ALA A 54 -9.42 -8.75 -48.20
C ALA A 54 -8.47 -9.87 -47.77
N ALA A 55 -7.53 -10.26 -48.64
CA ALA A 55 -6.54 -11.28 -48.33
C ALA A 55 -5.62 -10.89 -47.16
N ALA A 56 -5.23 -9.61 -47.07
CA ALA A 56 -4.40 -9.11 -45.97
C ALA A 56 -5.14 -9.18 -44.62
N LEU A 57 -6.40 -8.73 -44.56
CA LEU A 57 -7.23 -8.82 -43.36
C LEU A 57 -7.48 -10.27 -42.95
N ALA A 58 -7.84 -11.13 -43.90
CA ALA A 58 -8.05 -12.55 -43.63
C ALA A 58 -6.77 -13.25 -43.16
N GLN A 59 -5.61 -12.90 -43.73
CA GLN A 59 -4.32 -13.43 -43.27
C GLN A 59 -4.01 -12.99 -41.85
N TYR A 60 -4.21 -11.71 -41.52
CA TYR A 60 -4.05 -11.20 -40.16
C TYR A 60 -4.96 -11.96 -39.19
N THR A 61 -6.26 -12.06 -39.51
CA THR A 61 -7.24 -12.78 -38.71
C THR A 61 -6.85 -14.23 -38.48
N ALA A 62 -6.47 -14.97 -39.53
CA ALA A 62 -6.05 -16.37 -39.40
C ALA A 62 -4.80 -16.50 -38.50
N SER A 63 -3.80 -15.65 -38.73
CA SER A 63 -2.51 -15.70 -38.02
C SER A 63 -2.68 -15.40 -36.53
N LYS A 64 -3.53 -14.43 -36.16
CA LYS A 64 -3.69 -13.97 -34.78
C LYS A 64 -4.75 -14.76 -34.01
N SER A 65 -5.89 -15.06 -34.63
CA SER A 65 -6.92 -15.89 -33.99
C SER A 65 -6.47 -17.35 -33.83
N GLY A 66 -5.59 -17.84 -34.71
CA GLY A 66 -5.21 -19.24 -34.79
C GLY A 66 -6.28 -20.14 -35.42
N GLN A 67 -7.32 -19.54 -36.04
CA GLN A 67 -8.44 -20.24 -36.65
C GLN A 67 -8.45 -20.05 -38.18
N ASP A 68 -8.94 -21.05 -38.90
CA ASP A 68 -9.08 -20.97 -40.34
C ASP A 68 -10.10 -19.90 -40.76
N VAL A 69 -9.71 -19.10 -41.75
CA VAL A 69 -10.55 -18.09 -42.38
C VAL A 69 -10.93 -18.62 -43.77
N LEU A 70 -12.14 -19.18 -43.85
CA LEU A 70 -12.68 -19.88 -45.02
C LEU A 70 -13.54 -18.92 -45.87
N ASP A 71 -13.60 -19.18 -47.17
CA ASP A 71 -14.51 -18.50 -48.12
C ASP A 71 -15.83 -19.29 -48.22
N ASP A 72 -16.60 -19.31 -47.14
CA ASP A 72 -17.84 -20.08 -46.98
C ASP A 72 -19.11 -19.21 -46.86
N GLY A 73 -18.94 -17.89 -46.96
CA GLY A 73 -20.02 -16.91 -46.82
C GLY A 73 -20.45 -16.64 -45.37
N ASP A 74 -19.79 -17.23 -44.35
CA ASP A 74 -20.09 -16.96 -42.94
C ASP A 74 -19.46 -15.65 -42.45
N LEU A 75 -20.16 -14.55 -42.72
CA LEU A 75 -19.77 -13.22 -42.28
C LEU A 75 -19.69 -13.12 -40.75
N SER A 76 -20.60 -13.75 -40.02
CA SER A 76 -20.64 -13.69 -38.55
C SER A 76 -19.42 -14.41 -37.97
N GLY A 77 -19.11 -15.59 -38.47
CA GLY A 77 -17.91 -16.35 -38.11
C GLY A 77 -16.62 -15.60 -38.45
N PHE A 78 -16.56 -14.93 -39.61
CA PHE A 78 -15.41 -14.06 -39.93
C PHE A 78 -15.24 -12.93 -38.90
N ILE A 79 -16.32 -12.22 -38.54
CA ILE A 79 -16.28 -11.14 -37.55
C ILE A 79 -15.86 -11.65 -36.17
N ALA A 80 -16.33 -12.83 -35.76
CA ALA A 80 -15.94 -13.45 -34.50
C ALA A 80 -14.44 -13.79 -34.47
N LYS A 81 -13.91 -14.40 -35.55
CA LYS A 81 -12.48 -14.70 -35.69
C LYS A 81 -11.64 -13.42 -35.70
N MET A 82 -12.10 -12.38 -36.40
CA MET A 82 -11.42 -11.08 -36.46
C MET A 82 -11.39 -10.40 -35.08
N SER A 83 -12.48 -10.44 -34.34
CA SER A 83 -12.54 -9.94 -32.95
C SER A 83 -11.57 -10.70 -32.04
N ALA A 84 -11.52 -12.04 -32.17
CA ALA A 84 -10.58 -12.86 -31.42
C ALA A 84 -9.11 -12.58 -31.80
N ALA A 85 -8.84 -12.29 -33.08
CA ALA A 85 -7.53 -11.87 -33.55
C ALA A 85 -7.11 -10.53 -32.93
N PHE A 86 -7.98 -9.52 -32.94
CA PHE A 86 -7.70 -8.24 -32.30
C PHE A 86 -7.47 -8.38 -30.79
N GLY A 87 -8.23 -9.23 -30.10
CA GLY A 87 -8.03 -9.51 -28.67
C GLY A 87 -6.69 -10.17 -28.30
N LYS A 88 -5.86 -10.57 -29.28
CA LYS A 88 -4.48 -11.05 -29.02
C LYS A 88 -3.44 -9.94 -29.01
N ASP A 89 -3.62 -8.92 -29.85
CA ASP A 89 -2.64 -7.83 -30.01
C ASP A 89 -3.08 -6.56 -29.29
N PHE A 90 -4.38 -6.39 -29.08
CA PHE A 90 -4.99 -5.19 -28.53
C PHE A 90 -5.81 -5.53 -27.29
N GLN A 91 -5.72 -4.64 -26.32
CA GLN A 91 -6.59 -4.66 -25.17
C GLN A 91 -7.91 -3.98 -25.52
N THR A 92 -9.03 -4.55 -25.08
CA THR A 92 -10.33 -3.91 -25.20
C THR A 92 -10.33 -2.59 -24.46
N LEU A 93 -11.09 -1.60 -24.97
CA LEU A 93 -11.27 -0.33 -24.28
C LEU A 93 -11.79 -0.59 -22.87
N ASP A 94 -11.02 -0.14 -21.89
CA ASP A 94 -11.29 -0.29 -20.48
C ASP A 94 -11.07 1.06 -19.81
N ALA A 95 -12.03 1.48 -18.99
CA ALA A 95 -12.03 2.82 -18.41
C ALA A 95 -10.92 2.99 -17.37
N THR A 96 -10.62 1.95 -16.59
CA THR A 96 -9.50 1.94 -15.63
C THR A 96 -8.15 2.05 -16.34
N LEU A 97 -7.96 1.32 -17.44
CA LEU A 97 -6.72 1.42 -18.23
C LEU A 97 -6.58 2.73 -18.96
N THR A 98 -7.70 3.30 -19.44
CA THR A 98 -7.73 4.64 -20.01
C THR A 98 -7.30 5.68 -18.97
N ALA A 99 -7.78 5.56 -17.73
CA ALA A 99 -7.39 6.44 -16.65
C ALA A 99 -5.89 6.34 -16.30
N LEU A 100 -5.34 5.12 -16.24
CA LEU A 100 -3.91 4.91 -16.01
C LEU A 100 -3.04 5.42 -17.17
N ALA A 101 -3.46 5.17 -18.42
CA ALA A 101 -2.75 5.63 -19.61
C ALA A 101 -2.80 7.16 -19.76
N GLY A 102 -3.79 7.83 -19.16
CA GLY A 102 -3.91 9.29 -19.13
C GLY A 102 -3.00 9.99 -18.11
N LEU A 103 -2.32 9.27 -17.22
CA LEU A 103 -1.40 9.87 -16.26
C LEU A 103 -0.15 10.41 -16.96
N ALA A 104 0.30 11.60 -16.58
CA ALA A 104 1.55 12.15 -17.10
C ALA A 104 2.74 11.29 -16.66
N THR A 105 3.57 10.85 -17.60
CA THR A 105 4.78 10.09 -17.28
C THR A 105 5.81 10.96 -16.58
N GLY A 106 6.48 10.43 -15.57
CA GLY A 106 7.56 11.13 -14.88
C GLY A 106 8.38 10.17 -14.01
N ALA A 107 9.62 10.55 -13.72
CA ALA A 107 10.40 9.85 -12.71
C ALA A 107 9.72 9.96 -11.34
N ASP A 108 9.90 8.94 -10.51
CA ASP A 108 9.52 8.97 -9.10
C ASP A 108 8.02 9.17 -8.83
N LYS A 109 7.15 8.88 -9.81
CA LYS A 109 5.69 8.94 -9.67
C LYS A 109 5.10 7.61 -9.21
N LEU A 110 4.11 7.66 -8.33
CA LEU A 110 3.27 6.53 -7.95
C LEU A 110 1.81 6.78 -8.39
N PRO A 111 1.31 6.04 -9.39
CA PRO A 111 -0.11 6.00 -9.72
C PRO A 111 -0.97 5.46 -8.57
N TYR A 112 -2.16 6.05 -8.37
CA TYR A 112 -3.15 5.56 -7.44
C TYR A 112 -4.57 5.88 -7.92
N PHE A 113 -5.58 5.12 -7.49
CA PHE A 113 -6.97 5.38 -7.84
C PHE A 113 -7.58 6.46 -6.93
N THR A 114 -8.33 7.38 -7.53
CA THR A 114 -9.06 8.45 -6.83
C THR A 114 -10.57 8.20 -6.75
N GLY A 115 -11.03 7.13 -7.39
CA GLY A 115 -12.43 6.75 -7.57
C GLY A 115 -12.54 5.62 -8.59
N ASN A 116 -13.77 5.20 -8.91
CA ASN A 116 -14.01 4.26 -10.01
C ASN A 116 -13.54 4.85 -11.34
N ASP A 117 -12.70 4.12 -12.07
CA ASP A 117 -12.17 4.51 -13.38
C ASP A 117 -11.49 5.90 -13.41
N THR A 118 -10.96 6.34 -12.27
CA THR A 118 -10.18 7.59 -12.16
C THR A 118 -8.85 7.32 -11.47
N ALA A 119 -7.76 7.81 -12.06
CA ALA A 119 -6.42 7.68 -11.50
C ALA A 119 -5.79 9.06 -11.28
N GLY A 120 -5.01 9.17 -10.21
CA GLY A 120 -4.09 10.25 -9.94
C GLY A 120 -2.67 9.73 -9.81
N GLN A 121 -1.73 10.62 -9.55
CA GLN A 121 -0.35 10.25 -9.23
C GLN A 121 0.23 11.19 -8.19
N THR A 122 1.11 10.66 -7.35
CA THR A 122 1.87 11.42 -6.36
C THR A 122 3.36 11.21 -6.57
N ASP A 123 4.16 12.17 -6.14
CA ASP A 123 5.61 12.02 -6.07
C ASP A 123 6.00 11.13 -4.89
N LEU A 124 6.90 10.17 -5.13
CA LEU A 124 7.65 9.47 -4.10
C LEU A 124 9.02 10.14 -3.95
N THR A 125 9.36 10.52 -2.73
CA THR A 125 10.74 10.95 -2.42
C THR A 125 11.70 9.76 -2.48
N SER A 126 13.00 10.03 -2.54
CA SER A 126 14.03 8.98 -2.39
C SER A 126 13.83 8.20 -1.09
N VAL A 127 13.51 8.90 0.00
CA VAL A 127 13.21 8.29 1.31
C VAL A 127 12.00 7.36 1.25
N GLY A 128 10.91 7.78 0.59
CA GLY A 128 9.74 6.94 0.42
C GLY A 128 10.05 5.66 -0.35
N ARG A 129 10.84 5.77 -1.43
CA ARG A 129 11.28 4.59 -2.20
C ARG A 129 12.20 3.67 -1.41
N ASP A 130 13.12 4.24 -0.61
CA ASP A 130 14.03 3.45 0.23
C ASP A 130 13.28 2.63 1.29
N ILE A 131 12.22 3.19 1.89
CA ILE A 131 11.41 2.50 2.91
C ILE A 131 10.59 1.38 2.27
N ILE A 132 9.84 1.67 1.19
CA ILE A 132 8.99 0.68 0.51
C ILE A 132 9.83 -0.44 -0.11
N GLY A 133 11.07 -0.13 -0.54
CA GLY A 133 12.00 -1.11 -1.09
C GLY A 133 12.69 -2.03 -0.06
N LYS A 134 12.45 -1.87 1.24
CA LYS A 134 13.04 -2.76 2.26
C LYS A 134 12.37 -4.12 2.29
N GLY A 135 13.17 -5.18 2.32
CA GLY A 135 12.69 -6.57 2.33
C GLY A 135 12.26 -7.11 3.70
N SER A 136 12.56 -6.39 4.79
CA SER A 136 12.22 -6.80 6.15
C SER A 136 11.97 -5.62 7.08
N ILE A 137 11.27 -5.88 8.19
CA ILE A 137 11.08 -4.89 9.26
C ILE A 137 12.44 -4.47 9.86
N ALA A 138 13.40 -5.39 9.98
CA ALA A 138 14.73 -5.08 10.52
C ALA A 138 15.48 -4.05 9.66
N ASP A 139 15.35 -4.14 8.33
CA ASP A 139 15.96 -3.18 7.40
C ASP A 139 15.28 -1.82 7.46
N ILE A 140 13.96 -1.78 7.66
CA ILE A 140 13.22 -0.53 7.89
C ILE A 140 13.69 0.14 9.18
N LEU A 141 13.78 -0.61 10.28
CA LEU A 141 14.25 -0.08 11.57
C LEU A 141 15.69 0.43 11.47
N THR A 142 16.55 -0.29 10.72
CA THR A 142 17.93 0.13 10.46
C THR A 142 17.97 1.42 9.64
N TYR A 143 17.16 1.51 8.58
CA TYR A 143 17.07 2.71 7.75
C TYR A 143 16.59 3.94 8.52
N LEU A 144 15.61 3.75 9.41
CA LEU A 144 15.11 4.81 10.28
C LEU A 144 16.06 5.14 11.46
N GLY A 145 17.19 4.43 11.60
CA GLY A 145 18.15 4.61 12.69
C GLY A 145 17.63 4.18 14.06
N LEU A 146 16.58 3.36 14.12
CA LEU A 146 15.90 3.00 15.37
C LEU A 146 16.59 1.87 16.15
N GLY A 147 17.61 1.22 15.57
CA GLY A 147 18.32 0.12 16.21
C GLY A 147 18.98 0.51 17.55
N GLU A 148 19.66 1.66 17.60
CA GLU A 148 20.29 2.15 18.82
C GLU A 148 19.25 2.57 19.86
N THR A 149 18.19 3.26 19.44
CA THR A 149 17.08 3.65 20.32
C THR A 149 16.44 2.44 21.00
N ILE A 150 16.20 1.35 20.25
CA ILE A 150 15.67 0.09 20.82
C ILE A 150 16.63 -0.48 21.87
N ASN A 151 17.93 -0.49 21.60
CA ASN A 151 18.94 -1.02 22.51
C ASN A 151 19.05 -0.18 23.80
N LEU A 152 19.02 1.14 23.69
CA LEU A 152 19.06 2.05 24.84
C LEU A 152 17.76 1.97 25.65
N ALA A 153 16.61 1.92 24.99
CA ALA A 153 15.30 1.83 25.64
C ALA A 153 15.15 0.54 26.46
N LYS A 154 15.68 -0.59 25.96
CA LYS A 154 15.63 -1.88 26.66
C LYS A 154 16.27 -1.83 28.06
N ASN A 155 17.22 -0.92 28.29
CA ASN A 155 17.93 -0.76 29.56
C ASN A 155 17.78 0.65 30.17
N ALA A 156 16.78 1.43 29.75
CA ALA A 156 16.61 2.79 30.27
C ALA A 156 16.33 2.82 31.79
N VAL A 157 15.63 1.80 32.29
CA VAL A 157 15.47 1.54 33.74
C VAL A 157 15.99 0.13 34.06
N PRO A 158 17.30 -0.02 34.29
CA PRO A 158 17.87 -1.32 34.65
C PRO A 158 17.30 -1.80 35.99
N ALA A 159 17.04 -3.11 36.11
CA ALA A 159 16.65 -3.73 37.39
C ALA A 159 17.73 -3.59 38.50
N THR A 160 18.96 -3.21 38.14
CA THR A 160 20.03 -2.89 39.10
C THR A 160 19.83 -1.53 39.76
N ARG A 161 19.08 -0.60 39.15
CA ARG A 161 18.70 0.64 39.81
C ARG A 161 17.67 0.30 40.89
N ARG A 162 17.95 0.79 42.10
CA ARG A 162 17.15 0.51 43.29
C ARG A 162 16.75 1.81 43.96
N VAL A 163 15.55 1.81 44.56
CA VAL A 163 15.13 2.79 45.55
C VAL A 163 14.97 2.04 46.86
N ASN A 164 15.76 2.42 47.86
CA ASN A 164 15.87 1.69 49.13
C ASN A 164 15.95 0.16 48.97
N ASN A 165 16.97 -0.31 48.25
CA ASN A 165 17.21 -1.73 47.95
C ASN A 165 16.13 -2.47 47.13
N LYS A 166 15.01 -1.83 46.79
CA LYS A 166 13.97 -2.42 45.93
C LYS A 166 14.26 -2.09 44.46
N PRO A 167 14.32 -3.09 43.56
CA PRO A 167 14.59 -2.88 42.13
C PRO A 167 13.45 -2.12 41.45
N LEU A 168 13.77 -1.28 40.47
CA LEU A 168 12.80 -0.54 39.64
C LEU A 168 12.19 -1.42 38.52
N SER A 169 11.63 -2.58 38.89
CA SER A 169 11.02 -3.53 37.95
C SER A 169 9.49 -3.50 37.93
N GLY A 170 8.88 -2.60 38.70
CA GLY A 170 7.44 -2.42 38.84
C GLY A 170 7.16 -1.31 39.86
N ASP A 171 5.92 -1.24 40.34
CA ASP A 171 5.53 -0.27 41.37
C ASP A 171 6.32 -0.52 42.66
N ILE A 172 6.86 0.56 43.24
CA ILE A 172 7.60 0.50 44.50
C ILE A 172 6.73 1.05 45.62
N THR A 173 6.22 0.15 46.46
CA THR A 173 5.64 0.54 47.75
C THR A 173 6.78 0.78 48.75
N LEU A 174 6.88 2.01 49.26
CA LEU A 174 7.82 2.41 50.30
C LEU A 174 7.07 2.64 51.61
N TRP A 175 7.62 2.12 52.69
CA TRP A 175 7.14 2.35 54.05
C TRP A 175 8.01 3.42 54.72
N ALA A 176 7.55 4.01 55.82
CA ALA A 176 8.33 5.01 56.54
C ALA A 176 9.70 4.45 57.00
N ALA A 177 9.76 3.16 57.34
CA ALA A 177 11.01 2.47 57.67
C ALA A 177 11.96 2.35 56.46
N ASP A 178 11.44 2.20 55.24
CA ASP A 178 12.25 2.06 54.03
C ASP A 178 13.07 3.34 53.76
N VAL A 179 12.47 4.52 53.92
CA VAL A 179 13.15 5.80 53.66
C VAL A 179 13.79 6.41 54.91
N LYS A 180 13.88 5.64 56.01
CA LYS A 180 14.33 6.13 57.34
C LYS A 180 13.57 7.37 57.80
N ALA A 181 12.30 7.48 57.43
CA ALA A 181 11.45 8.57 57.89
C ALA A 181 11.12 8.44 59.39
N ILE A 182 11.15 7.22 59.94
CA ILE A 182 11.08 6.95 61.39
C ILE A 182 12.49 6.56 61.87
N SER A 183 12.99 7.21 62.92
CA SER A 183 14.26 6.85 63.56
C SER A 183 14.16 5.48 64.24
N ALA A 184 15.14 4.60 64.02
CA ALA A 184 15.24 3.32 64.75
C ALA A 184 15.61 3.52 66.23
N ASP A 185 16.32 4.61 66.51
CA ASP A 185 16.71 5.01 67.85
C ASP A 185 15.68 6.03 68.35
N ALA A 186 14.61 5.53 68.96
CA ALA A 186 13.74 6.40 69.75
C ALA A 186 14.56 6.97 70.91
N VAL A 187 14.49 8.28 71.12
CA VAL A 187 15.23 8.95 72.21
C VAL A 187 14.63 8.65 73.59
N GLY A 188 13.45 8.01 73.61
CA GLY A 188 12.86 7.41 74.80
C GLY A 188 11.51 6.74 74.50
N GLU A 189 10.93 6.11 75.51
CA GLU A 189 9.66 5.39 75.44
C GLU A 189 8.71 5.86 76.55
N ILE A 190 7.44 6.06 76.18
CA ILE A 190 6.34 6.34 77.10
C ILE A 190 5.49 5.07 77.22
N THR A 191 5.37 4.55 78.44
CA THR A 191 4.61 3.33 78.77
C THR A 191 3.41 3.64 79.67
N ASP A 192 2.63 2.61 80.00
CA ASP A 192 1.53 2.71 80.98
C ASP A 192 2.00 3.34 82.30
N ASN A 193 1.16 4.19 82.89
CA ASN A 193 1.46 5.01 84.08
C ASN A 193 2.58 6.07 83.90
N GLY A 194 3.08 6.26 82.68
CA GLY A 194 4.01 7.32 82.32
C GLY A 194 3.34 8.68 82.09
N THR A 195 4.07 9.60 81.46
CA THR A 195 3.58 10.94 81.08
C THR A 195 4.15 11.35 79.72
N MET A 196 3.34 12.00 78.88
CA MET A 196 3.80 12.56 77.60
C MET A 196 4.87 13.64 77.81
N ALA A 197 4.83 14.36 78.93
CA ALA A 197 5.86 15.32 79.33
C ALA A 197 7.25 14.70 79.53
N SER A 198 7.35 13.37 79.68
CA SER A 198 8.66 12.69 79.72
C SER A 198 9.41 12.78 78.39
N ALA A 199 8.71 13.06 77.28
CA ALA A 199 9.31 13.33 75.98
C ALA A 199 9.95 14.73 75.90
N ASN A 200 10.93 14.99 76.76
CA ASN A 200 11.48 16.32 77.03
C ASN A 200 12.72 16.69 76.20
N THR A 201 13.18 15.80 75.32
CA THR A 201 14.26 16.07 74.37
C THR A 201 13.76 15.94 72.93
N PRO A 202 14.21 16.81 72.00
CA PRO A 202 13.86 16.69 70.58
C PRO A 202 14.27 15.33 70.01
N GLY A 203 13.33 14.65 69.35
CA GLY A 203 13.58 13.36 68.72
C GLY A 203 12.31 12.56 68.54
N TRP A 204 12.46 11.33 68.04
CA TRP A 204 11.36 10.37 67.94
C TRP A 204 11.16 9.66 69.27
N TRP A 205 9.96 9.74 69.83
CA TRP A 205 9.59 9.04 71.06
C TRP A 205 8.63 7.90 70.72
N ARG A 206 8.87 6.71 71.29
CA ARG A 206 7.95 5.58 71.15
C ARG A 206 6.85 5.69 72.21
N VAL A 207 5.59 5.64 71.79
CA VAL A 207 4.44 5.60 72.71
C VAL A 207 3.88 4.18 72.68
N ALA A 208 4.12 3.42 73.74
CA ALA A 208 3.73 2.02 73.89
C ALA A 208 2.81 1.88 75.12
N VAL A 209 1.63 2.49 75.03
CA VAL A 209 0.64 2.56 76.10
C VAL A 209 -0.50 1.60 75.76
N SER A 210 -0.79 0.66 76.64
CA SER A 210 -1.82 -0.37 76.49
C SER A 210 -3.22 0.16 76.86
N ASN A 211 -3.27 1.13 77.78
CA ASN A 211 -4.48 1.85 78.14
C ASN A 211 -4.16 3.35 78.30
N PRO A 212 -4.67 4.23 77.42
CA PRO A 212 -4.35 5.65 77.44
C PRO A 212 -4.81 6.36 78.73
N ASP A 213 -5.77 5.80 79.48
CA ASP A 213 -6.20 6.35 80.77
C ASP A 213 -5.11 6.27 81.85
N THR A 214 -4.14 5.37 81.68
CA THR A 214 -3.04 5.24 82.63
C THR A 214 -2.01 6.36 82.50
N VAL A 215 -2.01 7.10 81.37
CA VAL A 215 -1.12 8.23 81.15
C VAL A 215 -1.91 9.52 81.33
N ALA A 216 -1.66 10.22 82.44
CA ALA A 216 -2.50 11.35 82.88
C ALA A 216 -2.67 12.43 81.80
N ASP A 217 -1.58 12.78 81.11
CA ASP A 217 -1.50 13.78 80.06
C ASP A 217 -1.53 13.18 78.64
N PHE A 218 -2.05 11.96 78.47
CA PHE A 218 -2.24 11.39 77.14
C PHE A 218 -3.11 12.33 76.29
N PRO A 219 -2.77 12.60 75.02
CA PRO A 219 -3.49 13.59 74.24
C PRO A 219 -4.96 13.22 74.09
N THR A 220 -5.83 14.25 74.03
CA THR A 220 -7.29 14.08 73.92
C THR A 220 -7.81 14.63 72.60
N TRP A 221 -8.89 14.03 72.09
CA TRP A 221 -9.76 14.67 71.11
C TRP A 221 -10.46 15.91 71.74
N PRO A 222 -11.02 16.82 70.91
CA PRO A 222 -11.71 18.01 71.43
C PRO A 222 -12.90 17.73 72.36
N ASP A 223 -13.49 16.54 72.28
CA ASP A 223 -14.60 16.11 73.15
C ASP A 223 -14.13 15.59 74.53
N GLY A 224 -12.82 15.57 74.77
CA GLY A 224 -12.22 15.14 76.04
C GLY A 224 -11.87 13.66 76.11
N SER A 225 -12.22 12.84 75.11
CA SER A 225 -11.80 11.44 75.04
C SER A 225 -10.30 11.32 74.71
N LYS A 226 -9.61 10.32 75.25
CA LYS A 226 -8.17 10.09 74.94
C LYS A 226 -8.00 9.61 73.50
N LEU A 227 -6.92 10.05 72.82
CA LEU A 227 -6.57 9.52 71.50
C LEU A 227 -6.32 8.00 71.58
N TYR A 228 -6.78 7.23 70.59
CA TYR A 228 -6.59 5.77 70.50
C TYR A 228 -7.20 4.93 71.64
N GLY A 229 -8.06 5.52 72.48
CA GLY A 229 -8.82 4.85 73.54
C GLY A 229 -10.27 4.53 73.17
#